data_AF-A0AAP2UV91-F1
#
_entry.id   AF-A0AAP2UV91-F1
#
_cell.length_a   1.000
_cell.length_b   1.000
_cell.length_c   1.000
_cell.angle_alpha   90.00
_cell.angle_beta   90.00
_cell.angle_gamma   90.00
#
_symmetry.space_group_name_H-M   'P 1'
#
loop_
_entity.id
_entity.type
_entity.pdbx_description
1 polymer ?
#
loop_
_entity_poly.entity_id
_entity_poly.type
_entity_poly.pdbx_seq_one_letter_code
_entity_poly.pdbx_strand_id
1 'polypeptide(L)'
;MSLHEQRLQIDAKRRTGVLFCVLGGIMAAVSLAVLIGDPQSIGGWLSAATPLLLVPLGIFNIVTYRRELAAFEDAHGRDAGLQDPAT
;
A
#
# COMPACT_ATOMS: atom_id res chain seq x y z
N MET A 1 15.08 -19.41 4.76
CA MET A 1 14.71 -18.09 4.22
C MET A 1 15.82 -17.12 4.58
N SER A 2 16.45 -16.49 3.59
CA SER A 2 17.58 -15.59 3.82
C SER A 2 17.13 -14.24 4.40
N LEU A 3 18.03 -13.49 5.04
CA LEU A 3 17.75 -12.12 5.51
C LEU A 3 17.33 -11.19 4.37
N HIS A 4 17.88 -11.42 3.17
CA HIS A 4 17.50 -10.71 1.97
C HIS A 4 16.06 -11.02 1.56
N GLU A 5 15.67 -12.30 1.49
CA GLU A 5 14.29 -12.72 1.19
C GLU A 5 13.27 -12.15 2.19
N GLN A 6 13.60 -12.14 3.49
CA GLN A 6 12.75 -11.56 4.52
C GLN A 6 12.54 -10.05 4.30
N ARG A 7 13.62 -9.30 4.05
CA ARG A 7 13.54 -7.86 3.76
C ARG A 7 12.74 -7.56 2.50
N LEU A 8 12.90 -8.38 1.46
CA LEU A 8 12.19 -8.23 0.19
C LEU A 8 10.68 -8.44 0.35
N GLN A 9 10.27 -9.37 1.21
CA GLN A 9 8.85 -9.54 1.56
C GLN A 9 8.27 -8.37 2.36
N ILE A 10 9.05 -7.80 3.28
CA ILE A 10 8.65 -6.59 4.00
C ILE A 10 8.47 -5.43 3.01
N ASP A 11 9.42 -5.22 2.10
CA ASP A 11 9.33 -4.18 1.06
C ASP A 11 8.18 -4.40 0.06
N ALA A 12 7.79 -5.65 -0.20
CA ALA A 12 6.63 -5.95 -1.03
C ALA A 12 5.33 -5.38 -0.41
N LYS A 13 5.20 -5.39 0.93
CA LYS A 13 4.03 -4.78 1.62
C LYS A 13 3.97 -3.27 1.39
N ARG A 14 5.12 -2.59 1.37
CA ARG A 14 5.18 -1.16 1.01
C ARG A 14 4.70 -0.92 -0.42
N ARG A 15 5.19 -1.71 -1.38
CA ARG A 15 4.80 -1.58 -2.81
C ARG A 15 3.30 -1.79 -2.98
N THR A 16 2.75 -2.86 -2.39
CA THR A 16 1.32 -3.16 -2.42
C THR A 16 0.51 -2.05 -1.76
N GLY A 17 0.95 -1.56 -0.60
CA GLY A 17 0.28 -0.46 0.10
C GLY A 17 0.22 0.83 -0.71
N VAL A 18 1.34 1.23 -1.33
CA VAL A 18 1.40 2.39 -2.24
C VAL A 18 0.48 2.18 -3.44
N LEU A 19 0.49 0.98 -4.04
CA LEU A 19 -0.32 0.67 -5.21
C LEU A 19 -1.81 0.78 -4.91
N PHE A 20 -2.27 0.27 -3.76
CA PHE A 20 -3.66 0.43 -3.32
C PHE A 20 -4.02 1.89 -3.01
N CYS A 21 -3.12 2.67 -2.39
CA CYS A 21 -3.35 4.10 -2.17
C CYS A 21 -3.48 4.88 -3.49
N VAL A 22 -2.62 4.59 -4.47
CA VAL A 22 -2.65 5.26 -5.79
C VAL A 22 -3.92 4.89 -6.55
N LEU A 23 -4.24 3.60 -6.66
CA LEU A 23 -5.46 3.15 -7.32
C LEU A 23 -6.72 3.68 -6.62
N GLY A 24 -6.76 3.62 -5.29
CA GLY A 24 -7.85 4.18 -4.50
C GLY A 24 -7.99 5.70 -4.71
N GLY A 25 -6.88 6.44 -4.73
CA GLY A 25 -6.90 7.89 -5.01
C GLY A 25 -7.44 8.22 -6.41
N ILE A 26 -7.01 7.48 -7.43
CA ILE A 26 -7.50 7.65 -8.81
C ILE A 26 -9.00 7.34 -8.88
N MET A 27 -9.44 6.22 -8.30
CA MET A 27 -10.85 5.84 -8.29
C MET A 27 -11.73 6.84 -7.52
N ALA A 28 -11.23 7.41 -6.43
CA ALA A 28 -11.92 8.46 -5.69
C ALA A 28 -12.12 9.72 -6.55
N ALA A 29 -11.07 10.16 -7.24
CA ALA A 29 -11.15 11.32 -8.13
C ALA A 29 -12.14 11.11 -9.29
N VAL A 30 -12.11 9.93 -9.92
CA VAL A 30 -13.05 9.58 -11.00
C VAL A 30 -14.49 9.52 -10.49
N SER A 31 -14.72 8.86 -9.35
CA SER A 31 -16.07 8.75 -8.77
C SER A 31 -16.63 10.12 -8.38
N LEU A 32 -15.79 10.99 -7.83
CA LEU A 32 -16.17 12.37 -7.51
C LEU A 32 -16.52 13.17 -8.77
N ALA A 33 -15.73 13.06 -9.84
CA ALA A 33 -16.02 13.72 -11.11
C ALA A 33 -17.36 13.26 -11.72
N VAL A 34 -17.66 11.95 -11.64
CA VAL A 34 -18.94 11.40 -12.09
C VAL A 34 -20.10 11.93 -11.25
N LEU A 35 -19.97 11.94 -9.92
CA LEU A 35 -21.03 12.42 -9.02
C LEU A 35 -21.27 13.93 -9.15
N ILE A 36 -20.25 14.72 -9.49
CA ILE A 36 -20.41 16.15 -9.78
C ILE A 36 -21.19 16.36 -11.09
N GLY A 37 -20.94 15.54 -12.12
CA GLY A 37 -21.64 15.62 -13.39
C GLY A 37 -23.07 15.07 -13.35
N ASP A 38 -23.29 14.00 -12.59
CA ASP A 38 -24.59 13.37 -12.37
C ASP A 38 -24.70 12.81 -10.94
N PRO A 39 -25.26 13.59 -9.99
CA PRO A 39 -25.40 13.18 -8.60
C PRO A 39 -26.36 12.00 -8.37
N GLN A 40 -27.24 11.72 -9.33
CA GLN A 40 -28.22 10.62 -9.24
C GLN A 40 -27.66 9.30 -9.81
N SER A 41 -26.43 9.33 -10.33
CA SER A 41 -25.77 8.15 -10.87
C SER A 41 -25.52 7.11 -9.77
N ILE A 42 -26.32 6.04 -9.81
CA ILE A 42 -26.13 4.84 -8.98
C ILE A 42 -24.72 4.26 -9.18
N GLY A 43 -24.23 4.29 -10.43
CA GLY A 43 -22.88 3.83 -10.77
C GLY A 43 -21.79 4.64 -10.08
N GLY A 44 -21.95 5.97 -9.99
CA GLY A 44 -21.00 6.86 -9.30
C GLY A 44 -20.95 6.63 -7.79
N TRP A 45 -22.11 6.36 -7.16
CA TRP A 45 -22.17 6.02 -5.74
C TRP A 45 -21.58 4.63 -5.44
N LEU A 46 -21.84 3.64 -6.29
CA LEU A 46 -21.23 2.32 -6.15
C LEU A 46 -19.71 2.36 -6.34
N SER A 47 -19.21 3.12 -7.33
CA SER A 47 -17.78 3.24 -7.56
C SER A 47 -17.07 4.01 -6.44
N ALA A 48 -17.77 4.92 -5.74
CA ALA A 48 -17.24 5.65 -4.58
C ALA A 48 -17.00 4.76 -3.35
N ALA A 49 -17.63 3.58 -3.26
CA ALA A 49 -17.38 2.64 -2.16
C ALA A 49 -16.01 1.95 -2.26
N THR A 50 -15.55 1.66 -3.47
CA THR A 50 -14.26 0.99 -3.74
C THR A 50 -13.04 1.74 -3.18
N PRO A 51 -12.86 3.05 -3.40
CA PRO A 51 -11.73 3.78 -2.83
C PRO A 51 -11.79 3.87 -1.30
N LEU A 52 -12.99 3.84 -0.70
CA LEU A 52 -13.15 3.79 0.77
C LEU A 52 -12.61 2.49 1.37
N LEU A 53 -12.47 1.42 0.60
CA LEU A 53 -11.84 0.17 1.04
C LEU A 53 -10.35 0.10 0.66
N LEU A 54 -10.02 0.51 -0.58
CA LEU A 54 -8.65 0.45 -1.09
C LEU A 54 -7.68 1.36 -0.33
N VAL A 55 -8.10 2.61 -0.03
CA VAL A 55 -7.19 3.57 0.63
C VAL A 55 -6.85 3.13 2.06
N PRO A 56 -7.80 2.75 2.93
CA PRO A 56 -7.47 2.22 4.25
C PRO A 56 -6.64 0.94 4.18
N LEU A 57 -6.91 0.03 3.24
CA LEU A 57 -6.10 -1.18 3.05
C LEU A 57 -4.66 -0.84 2.64
N GLY A 58 -4.48 0.16 1.77
CA GLY A 58 -3.16 0.67 1.39
C GLY A 58 -2.41 1.26 2.58
N ILE A 59 -3.07 2.10 3.37
CA ILE A 59 -2.52 2.69 4.60
C ILE A 59 -2.15 1.59 5.61
N PHE A 60 -3.02 0.61 5.81
CA PHE A 60 -2.77 -0.52 6.71
C PHE A 60 -1.51 -1.29 6.32
N ASN A 61 -1.31 -1.57 5.02
CA ASN A 61 -0.11 -2.22 4.52
C ASN A 61 1.16 -1.38 4.75
N ILE A 62 1.08 -0.05 4.56
CA ILE A 62 2.20 0.86 4.82
C ILE A 62 2.55 0.90 6.31
N VAL A 63 1.55 0.96 7.19
CA VAL A 63 1.78 0.96 8.66
C VAL A 63 2.36 -0.38 9.10
N THR A 64 1.84 -1.48 8.58
CA THR A 64 2.34 -2.83 8.86
C THR A 64 3.79 -2.98 8.39
N TYR A 65 4.10 -2.53 7.18
CA TYR A 65 5.47 -2.43 6.67
C TYR A 65 6.40 -1.69 7.63
N ARG A 66 6.01 -0.50 8.11
CA ARG A 66 6.86 0.28 9.01
C ARG A 66 7.11 -0.43 10.34
N ARG A 67 6.10 -1.12 10.88
CA ARG A 67 6.22 -1.90 12.12
C ARG A 67 7.14 -3.11 11.94
N GLU A 68 6.95 -3.86 10.86
CA GLU A 68 7.75 -5.04 10.56
C GLU A 68 9.20 -4.69 10.23
N LEU A 69 9.43 -3.60 9.48
CA LEU A 69 10.78 -3.12 9.21
C LEU A 69 11.49 -2.69 10.50
N ALA A 70 10.81 -1.95 11.37
CA ALA A 70 11.41 -1.54 12.65
C ALA A 70 11.76 -2.76 13.53
N ALA A 71 10.87 -3.75 13.61
CA ALA A 71 11.13 -4.99 14.35
C ALA A 71 12.28 -5.81 13.72
N PHE A 72 12.38 -5.81 12.39
CA PHE A 72 13.45 -6.50 11.67
C PHE A 72 14.80 -5.83 11.89
N GLU A 73 14.86 -4.49 11.82
CA GLU A 73 16.07 -3.70 12.05
C GLU A 73 16.55 -3.78 13.51
N ASP A 74 15.62 -3.86 14.47
CA ASP A 74 15.95 -4.06 15.90
C ASP A 74 16.56 -5.45 16.15
N ALA A 75 16.06 -6.48 15.46
CA ALA A 75 16.52 -7.86 15.64
C ALA A 75 17.83 -8.20 14.90
N HIS A 76 18.07 -7.62 13.71
CA HIS A 76 19.17 -8.03 12.82
C HIS A 76 20.16 -6.91 12.50
N GLY A 77 19.86 -5.67 12.90
CA GLY A 77 20.63 -4.48 12.53
C GLY A 77 20.06 -3.78 11.29
N ARG A 78 20.30 -2.46 11.22
CA ARG A 78 19.72 -1.55 10.20
C ARG A 78 20.04 -1.97 8.75
N ASP A 79 21.18 -2.60 8.54
CA ASP A 79 21.67 -3.01 7.22
C ASP A 79 21.42 -4.49 6.89
N ALA A 80 20.75 -5.23 7.77
CA ALA A 80 20.43 -6.63 7.53
C ALA A 80 19.63 -6.80 6.22
N GLY A 81 20.05 -7.72 5.35
CA GLY A 81 19.38 -7.98 4.08
C GLY A 81 19.59 -6.94 2.96
N LEU A 82 20.29 -5.82 3.21
CA LEU A 82 20.80 -4.92 2.14
C LEU A 82 22.09 -5.45 1.50
N GLN A 83 22.78 -6.34 2.21
CA GLN A 83 23.98 -7.02 1.75
C GLN A 83 23.57 -8.12 0.76
N ASP A 84 23.35 -7.73 -0.50
CA ASP A 84 23.40 -8.66 -1.62
C ASP A 84 24.88 -9.13 -1.77
N PRO A 85 25.17 -10.43 -1.95
CA PRO A 85 26.53 -10.99 -1.93
C PRO A 85 27.32 -10.74 -3.23
N ALA A 86 27.23 -9.53 -3.80
CA ALA A 86 27.92 -9.14 -5.04
C ALA A 86 28.98 -8.05 -4.79
N THR A 87 29.93 -8.35 -3.90
CA THR A 87 31.34 -7.94 -4.00
C THR A 87 32.20 -9.18 -3.91
#